data_AF-A0A9W6WZY9-F1
#
_entry.id   AF-A0A9W6WZY9-F1
#
_cell.length_a   1.000
_cell.length_b   1.000
_cell.length_c   1.000
_cell.angle_alpha   90.00
_cell.angle_beta   90.00
_cell.angle_gamma   90.00
#
_symmetry.space_group_name_H-M   'P 1'
#
loop_
_entity.id
_entity.type
_entity.pdbx_description
1 polymer ?
#
loop_
_entity_poly.entity_id
_entity_poly.type
_entity_poly.pdbx_seq_one_letter_code
_entity_poly.pdbx_strand_id
1 'polypeptide(L)'
;MPGAEHLRDSKEVVALLQKQKEGDKLYGAICAAPAVVLHTHGLLPAGATTSYPSFEPKMTGVDFKHEHVVVNGKCVTSQGPGTAMAMGVKLVELLCGHEKAQAVAQGLLNTPMP
;
A
#
# COMPACT_ATOMS: atom_id res chain seq x y z
N MET A 1 4.44 -10.13 -15.21
CA MET A 1 4.67 -10.51 -13.80
C MET A 1 3.39 -11.17 -13.33
N PRO A 2 3.31 -12.52 -13.37
CA PRO A 2 2.01 -13.20 -13.40
C PRO A 2 1.20 -12.99 -12.12
N GLY A 3 1.84 -12.89 -10.95
CA GLY A 3 1.11 -12.74 -9.68
C GLY A 3 0.21 -11.51 -9.62
N ALA A 4 0.75 -10.32 -9.86
CA ALA A 4 -0.05 -9.08 -9.81
C ALA A 4 -1.07 -9.00 -10.95
N GLU A 5 -0.75 -9.56 -12.12
CA GLU A 5 -1.67 -9.66 -13.27
C GLU A 5 -2.85 -10.59 -12.95
N HIS A 6 -2.61 -11.75 -12.34
CA HIS A 6 -3.67 -12.66 -11.89
C HIS A 6 -4.57 -12.03 -10.81
N LEU A 7 -4.00 -11.26 -9.88
CA LEU A 7 -4.79 -10.53 -8.88
C LEU A 7 -5.61 -9.40 -9.50
N ARG A 8 -5.08 -8.70 -10.51
CA ARG A 8 -5.82 -7.70 -11.30
C ARG A 8 -7.01 -8.34 -12.02
N ASP A 9 -6.82 -9.53 -12.59
CA ASP A 9 -7.85 -10.21 -13.39
C ASP A 9 -8.82 -11.04 -12.53
N SER A 10 -8.51 -11.26 -11.25
CA SER A 10 -9.38 -11.96 -10.31
C SER A 10 -10.55 -11.08 -9.85
N LYS A 11 -11.75 -11.42 -10.32
CA LYS A 11 -13.01 -10.74 -9.94
C LYS A 11 -13.25 -10.77 -8.43
N GLU A 12 -12.89 -11.86 -7.76
CA GLU A 12 -13.07 -12.02 -6.32
C GLU A 12 -12.21 -11.03 -5.53
N VAL A 13 -10.94 -10.89 -5.90
CA VAL A 13 -10.00 -9.96 -5.25
C VAL A 13 -10.44 -8.52 -5.47
N VAL A 14 -10.83 -8.17 -6.70
CA VAL A 14 -11.29 -6.81 -7.03
C VAL A 14 -12.57 -6.48 -6.26
N ALA A 15 -13.54 -7.39 -6.19
CA ALA A 15 -14.77 -7.19 -5.43
C ALA A 15 -14.51 -7.01 -3.93
N LEU A 16 -13.57 -7.76 -3.35
CA LEU A 16 -13.16 -7.59 -1.95
C LEU A 16 -12.53 -6.21 -1.71
N LEU A 17 -11.65 -5.74 -2.60
CA LEU A 17 -11.02 -4.43 -2.51
C LEU A 17 -12.04 -3.29 -2.63
N GLN A 18 -12.99 -3.40 -3.57
CA GLN A 18 -14.08 -2.44 -3.73
C GLN A 18 -14.93 -2.36 -2.46
N LYS A 19 -15.37 -3.51 -1.94
CA LYS A 19 -16.13 -3.59 -0.68
C LYS A 19 -15.37 -2.99 0.51
N GLN A 20 -14.05 -3.20 0.57
CA GLN A 20 -13.21 -2.64 1.63
C GLN A 20 -13.13 -1.10 1.53
N LYS A 21 -12.97 -0.56 0.33
CA LYS A 21 -12.97 0.89 0.04
C LYS A 21 -14.33 1.51 0.34
N GLU A 22 -15.42 0.93 -0.16
CA GLU A 22 -16.80 1.39 0.06
C GLU A 22 -17.20 1.37 1.54
N GLY A 23 -16.67 0.41 2.30
CA GLY A 23 -16.87 0.31 3.74
C GLY A 23 -16.00 1.26 4.59
N ASP A 24 -15.25 2.19 3.99
CA ASP A 24 -14.29 3.08 4.65
C ASP A 24 -13.27 2.35 5.54
N LYS A 25 -12.84 1.16 5.11
CA LYS A 25 -11.87 0.34 5.85
C LYS A 25 -10.48 0.47 5.24
N LEU A 26 -9.46 0.23 6.06
CA LEU A 26 -8.08 0.18 5.59
C LEU A 26 -7.90 -0.91 4.51
N TYR A 27 -7.22 -0.54 3.44
CA TYR A 27 -6.76 -1.42 2.37
C TYR A 27 -5.44 -0.90 1.84
N GLY A 28 -4.73 -1.73 1.07
CA GLY A 28 -3.43 -1.32 0.58
C GLY A 28 -2.81 -2.30 -0.39
N ALA A 29 -1.71 -1.87 -0.99
CA ALA A 29 -0.95 -2.66 -1.94
C ALA A 29 0.54 -2.30 -1.87
N ILE A 30 1.40 -3.27 -2.20
CA ILE A 30 2.86 -3.10 -2.18
C ILE A 30 3.47 -3.52 -3.52
N CYS A 31 4.61 -2.95 -3.85
CA CYS A 31 5.40 -3.33 -5.02
C CYS A 31 4.67 -3.02 -6.33
N ALA A 32 4.40 -4.02 -7.16
CA ALA A 32 3.69 -3.84 -8.43
C ALA A 32 2.18 -3.66 -8.25
N ALA A 33 1.60 -4.12 -7.13
CA ALA A 33 0.15 -4.17 -6.94
C ALA A 33 -0.56 -2.80 -6.94
N PRO A 34 0.01 -1.69 -6.40
CA PRO A 34 -0.60 -0.36 -6.54
C PRO A 34 -0.83 0.03 -8.01
N ALA A 35 0.15 -0.21 -8.88
CA ALA A 35 0.07 0.14 -10.29
C ALA A 35 -0.73 -0.86 -11.13
N VAL A 36 -0.58 -2.15 -10.86
CA VAL A 36 -1.19 -3.20 -11.69
C VAL A 36 -2.64 -3.46 -11.30
N VAL A 37 -2.97 -3.37 -10.00
CA VAL A 37 -4.30 -3.71 -9.47
C VAL A 37 -5.06 -2.44 -9.11
N LEU A 38 -4.55 -1.64 -8.16
CA LEU A 38 -5.34 -0.53 -7.60
C LEU A 38 -5.57 0.59 -8.64
N HIS A 39 -4.53 0.95 -9.39
CA HIS A 39 -4.63 1.99 -10.42
C HIS A 39 -5.58 1.56 -11.55
N THR A 40 -5.40 0.34 -12.09
CA THR A 40 -6.23 -0.22 -13.16
C THR A 40 -7.73 -0.21 -12.82
N HIS A 41 -8.08 -0.50 -11.57
CA HIS A 41 -9.48 -0.60 -11.12
C HIS A 41 -10.03 0.68 -10.48
N GLY A 42 -9.33 1.82 -10.58
CA GLY A 42 -9.78 3.09 -9.99
C GLY A 42 -9.89 3.06 -8.47
N LEU A 43 -9.15 2.17 -7.82
CA LEU A 43 -9.19 1.99 -6.37
C LEU A 43 -8.31 2.99 -5.64
N LEU A 44 -7.34 3.63 -6.31
CA LEU A 44 -6.54 4.68 -5.70
C LEU A 44 -7.38 5.95 -5.45
N PRO A 45 -7.28 6.58 -4.26
CA PRO A 45 -7.79 7.92 -4.05
C PRO A 45 -6.98 8.95 -4.85
N ALA A 46 -7.56 10.13 -5.08
CA ALA A 46 -6.81 11.25 -5.64
C ALA A 46 -5.69 11.67 -4.66
N GLY A 47 -4.54 12.08 -5.20
CA GLY A 47 -3.39 12.55 -4.42
C GLY A 47 -2.30 11.50 -4.25
N ALA A 48 -1.67 11.50 -3.08
CA ALA A 48 -0.40 10.81 -2.84
C ALA A 48 -0.53 9.28 -2.96
N THR A 49 0.43 8.66 -3.64
CA THR A 49 0.57 7.20 -3.71
C THR A 49 2.01 6.81 -4.02
N THR A 50 2.39 5.57 -3.76
CA THR A 50 3.66 5.01 -4.24
C THR A 50 3.46 3.61 -4.83
N SER A 51 4.49 3.11 -5.51
CA SER A 51 4.59 1.74 -6.01
C SER A 51 6.06 1.37 -6.16
N TYR A 52 6.35 0.16 -6.65
CA TYR A 52 7.71 -0.17 -7.07
C TYR A 52 8.20 0.86 -8.11
N PRO A 53 9.43 1.40 -7.99
CA PRO A 53 9.85 2.55 -8.80
C PRO A 53 9.74 2.34 -10.32
N SER A 54 9.99 1.12 -10.83
CA SER A 54 9.85 0.85 -12.26
C SER A 54 8.40 0.90 -12.78
N PHE A 55 7.41 1.01 -11.90
CA PHE A 55 6.00 1.17 -12.25
C PHE A 55 5.52 2.62 -12.23
N GLU A 56 6.33 3.57 -11.78
CA GLU A 56 6.00 4.99 -11.78
C GLU A 56 5.48 5.50 -13.13
N PRO A 57 6.05 5.12 -14.30
CA PRO A 57 5.51 5.56 -15.60
C PRO A 57 4.08 5.11 -15.89
N LYS A 58 3.57 4.08 -15.18
CA LYS A 58 2.18 3.59 -15.29
C LYS A 58 1.23 4.26 -14.29
N MET A 59 1.76 5.03 -13.34
CA MET A 59 0.99 5.71 -12.29
C MET A 59 0.65 7.12 -12.76
N THR A 60 -0.14 7.23 -13.82
CA THR A 60 -0.54 8.53 -14.38
C THR A 60 -1.68 9.15 -13.56
N GLY A 61 -1.71 10.48 -13.42
CA GLY A 61 -2.82 11.18 -12.74
C GLY A 61 -2.85 11.03 -11.22
N VAL A 62 -1.76 10.55 -10.60
CA VAL A 62 -1.58 10.48 -9.15
C VAL A 62 -0.38 11.34 -8.74
N ASP A 63 -0.32 11.73 -7.47
CA ASP A 63 0.86 12.37 -6.89
C ASP A 63 1.83 11.28 -6.41
N PHE A 64 2.71 10.85 -7.32
CA PHE A 64 3.65 9.77 -7.02
C PHE A 64 4.72 10.23 -6.01
N LYS A 65 4.90 9.48 -4.93
CA LYS A 65 5.92 9.73 -3.90
C LYS A 65 7.00 8.67 -3.90
N HIS A 66 8.25 9.12 -3.75
CA HIS A 66 9.40 8.26 -3.50
C HIS A 66 9.59 7.95 -2.00
N GLU A 67 8.49 7.66 -1.31
CA GLU A 67 8.47 7.33 0.11
C GLU A 67 8.26 5.82 0.32
N HIS A 68 8.83 5.25 1.39
CA HIS A 68 8.70 3.83 1.66
C HIS A 68 7.25 3.38 1.86
N VAL A 69 6.44 4.22 2.53
CA VAL A 69 5.02 3.97 2.78
C VAL A 69 4.26 5.27 2.63
N VAL A 70 3.22 5.26 1.80
CA VAL A 70 2.31 6.39 1.64
C VAL A 70 0.94 6.01 2.17
N VAL A 71 0.40 6.84 3.05
CA VAL A 71 -0.97 6.70 3.56
C VAL A 71 -1.80 7.84 2.98
N ASN A 72 -2.80 7.49 2.17
CA ASN A 72 -3.75 8.44 1.61
C ASN A 72 -5.18 7.99 1.99
N GLY A 73 -5.77 8.68 2.98
CA GLY A 73 -7.02 8.26 3.59
C GLY A 73 -6.90 6.84 4.18
N LYS A 74 -7.71 5.91 3.66
CA LYS A 74 -7.67 4.48 4.03
C LYS A 74 -6.79 3.61 3.13
N CYS A 75 -6.20 4.18 2.09
CA CYS A 75 -5.34 3.48 1.14
C CYS A 75 -3.87 3.57 1.57
N VAL A 76 -3.23 2.44 1.84
CA VAL A 76 -1.82 2.35 2.22
C VAL A 76 -1.03 1.72 1.08
N THR A 77 -0.04 2.44 0.54
CA THR A 77 0.82 1.92 -0.53
C THR A 77 2.28 1.90 -0.13
N SER A 78 3.06 0.98 -0.71
CA SER A 78 4.50 0.82 -0.39
C SER A 78 5.29 0.31 -1.60
N GLN A 79 6.60 0.56 -1.60
CA GLN A 79 7.44 0.40 -2.80
C GLN A 79 7.87 -1.03 -3.09
N GLY A 80 8.20 -1.87 -2.12
CA GLY A 80 8.73 -3.19 -2.44
C GLY A 80 9.19 -4.01 -1.24
N PRO A 81 9.94 -5.11 -1.47
CA PRO A 81 10.39 -6.00 -0.40
C PRO A 81 11.16 -5.27 0.72
N GLY A 82 12.03 -4.33 0.37
CA GLY A 82 12.80 -3.54 1.34
C GLY A 82 11.95 -2.60 2.21
N THR A 83 10.69 -2.34 1.82
CA THR A 83 9.78 -1.45 2.55
C THR A 83 8.63 -2.21 3.20
N ALA A 84 8.59 -3.54 3.08
CA ALA A 84 7.53 -4.38 3.64
C ALA A 84 7.42 -4.27 5.16
N MET A 85 8.56 -4.23 5.86
CA MET A 85 8.59 -4.07 7.32
C MET A 85 8.07 -2.70 7.76
N ALA A 86 8.46 -1.63 7.04
CA ALA A 86 7.94 -0.28 7.28
C ALA A 86 6.42 -0.22 7.06
N MET A 87 5.91 -0.85 5.99
CA MET A 87 4.47 -0.94 5.73
C MET A 87 3.75 -1.71 6.85
N GLY A 88 4.30 -2.84 7.30
CA GLY A 88 3.74 -3.63 8.39
C GLY A 88 3.62 -2.83 9.69
N VAL A 89 4.69 -2.14 10.09
CA VAL A 89 4.66 -1.25 11.28
C VAL A 89 3.63 -0.13 11.10
N LYS A 90 3.54 0.47 9.90
CA LYS A 90 2.54 1.51 9.64
C LYS A 90 1.12 1.00 9.74
N LEU A 91 0.84 -0.22 9.27
CA LEU A 91 -0.46 -0.86 9.41
C LEU A 91 -0.80 -1.14 10.88
N VAL A 92 0.17 -1.59 11.69
CA VAL A 92 -0.03 -1.74 13.14
C VAL A 92 -0.36 -0.40 13.79
N GLU A 93 0.30 0.69 13.40
CA GLU A 93 -0.02 2.02 13.92
C GLU A 93 -1.46 2.42 13.59
N LEU A 94 -1.88 2.24 12.33
CA LEU A 94 -3.21 2.61 11.88
C LEU A 94 -4.33 1.74 12.47
N LEU A 95 -4.05 0.49 12.81
CA LEU A 95 -5.04 -0.47 13.34
C LEU A 95 -5.07 -0.54 14.87
N CYS A 96 -3.91 -0.39 15.51
CA CYS A 96 -3.71 -0.70 16.93
C CYS A 96 -3.14 0.49 17.74
N GLY A 97 -2.84 1.61 17.08
CA GLY A 97 -2.30 2.81 17.72
C GLY A 97 -0.77 2.83 17.80
N HIS A 98 -0.26 4.02 18.11
CA HIS A 98 1.16 4.35 18.06
C HIS A 98 2.02 3.52 19.02
N GLU A 99 1.57 3.32 20.26
CA GLU A 99 2.32 2.57 21.27
C GLU A 99 2.57 1.12 20.83
N LYS A 100 1.58 0.47 20.20
CA LYS A 100 1.75 -0.89 19.68
C LYS A 100 2.67 -0.95 18.48
N ALA A 101 2.61 0.04 17.60
CA ALA A 101 3.55 0.13 16.48
C ALA A 101 5.00 0.29 16.96
N GLN A 102 5.25 1.14 17.96
CA GLN A 102 6.58 1.29 18.55
C GLN A 102 7.09 0.00 19.19
N ALA A 103 6.27 -0.68 19.98
CA ALA A 103 6.64 -1.95 20.61
C ALA A 103 6.99 -3.03 19.56
N VAL A 104 6.20 -3.13 18.48
CA VAL A 104 6.45 -4.06 17.37
C VAL A 104 7.72 -3.68 16.61
N ALA A 105 7.91 -2.40 16.28
CA ALA A 105 9.09 -1.91 15.59
C ALA A 105 10.38 -2.19 16.38
N GLN A 106 10.35 -1.97 17.70
CA GLN A 106 11.48 -2.26 18.58
C GLN A 106 11.82 -3.76 18.59
N GLY A 107 10.82 -4.65 18.69
CA GLY A 107 11.02 -6.09 18.64
C GLY A 107 11.58 -6.60 17.32
N LEU A 108 11.38 -5.85 16.24
CA LEU A 108 11.89 -6.16 14.89
C LEU A 108 13.26 -5.53 14.60
N LEU A 109 13.82 -4.77 15.56
CA LEU A 109 14.99 -3.91 15.35
C LEU A 109 14.81 -2.95 14.15
N ASN A 110 13.55 -2.61 13.87
CA ASN A 110 13.15 -1.76 12.76
C ASN A 110 12.90 -0.34 13.29
N THR A 111 13.96 0.30 13.76
CA THR A 111 13.92 1.71 14.18
C THR A 111 13.95 2.61 12.94
N PRO A 112 13.19 3.71 12.89
CA PRO A 112 13.32 4.67 11.80
C PRO A 112 14.78 5.10 11.70
N MET A 113 15.36 4.95 10.50
CA MET A 113 16.70 5.46 10.21
C MET A 113 16.68 6.98 10.46
N PRO A 114 17.71 7.53 11.13
CA PRO A 114 17.81 8.96 11.40
C PRO A 114 17.84 9.79 10.12
#